data_AF-A0A958FXG8-F1
#
_entry.id   AF-A0A958FXG8-F1
#
_cell.length_a   1.000
_cell.length_b   1.000
_cell.length_c   1.000
_cell.angle_alpha   90.00
_cell.angle_beta   90.00
_cell.angle_gamma   90.00
#
_symmetry.space_group_name_H-M   'P 1'
#
loop_
_entity.id
_entity.type
_entity.pdbx_description
1 polymer ?
#
loop_
_entity_poly.entity_id
_entity_poly.type
_entity_poly.pdbx_seq_one_letter_code
_entity_poly.pdbx_strand_id
1 'polypeptide(L)'
;FIKSNIKLDGTTTKASVEDSKSVVAICTQYAQKGMLNIFLTVFFITLAFACLEPYFFVGYLISIAIFGLYQAIFMANAGGAWDNAKKLVEVELKEKGTPLHHATVVGDTVGDPFKDTSSVAMNPIIKFTTLFGLLAVELAIEMSRTTSAILAAVFFSISLVFVYRSFYSMRIEKADNDSGSAHDSPRLAVNGN
;
A
#
# COMPACT_ATOMS: atom_id res chain seq x y z
N PHE A 1 -14.14 12.58 4.02
CA PHE A 1 -13.68 13.82 4.68
C PHE A 1 -13.78 15.04 3.77
N ILE A 2 -13.05 15.11 2.65
CA ILE A 2 -13.01 16.28 1.75
C ILE A 2 -14.43 16.74 1.35
N LYS A 3 -15.26 15.86 0.79
CA LYS A 3 -16.65 16.19 0.38
C LYS A 3 -17.53 16.74 1.50
N SER A 4 -17.27 16.36 2.74
CA SER A 4 -18.10 16.72 3.90
C SER A 4 -17.62 17.99 4.61
N ASN A 5 -16.31 18.29 4.57
CA ASN A 5 -15.70 19.35 5.39
C ASN A 5 -15.05 20.47 4.56
N ILE A 6 -14.59 20.20 3.34
CA ILE A 6 -13.97 21.21 2.48
C ILE A 6 -15.01 21.71 1.48
N LYS A 7 -15.60 22.87 1.78
CA LYS A 7 -16.51 23.59 0.87
C LYS A 7 -15.75 24.79 0.32
N LEU A 8 -15.27 24.67 -0.91
CA LEU A 8 -14.71 25.78 -1.66
C LEU A 8 -15.87 26.43 -2.42
N ASP A 9 -16.53 27.39 -1.77
CA ASP A 9 -17.48 28.30 -2.40
C ASP A 9 -16.75 29.36 -3.24
N GLY A 10 -17.47 30.05 -4.13
CA GLY A 10 -16.87 30.97 -5.12
C GLY A 10 -16.04 32.12 -4.54
N THR A 11 -16.14 32.36 -3.24
CA THR A 11 -15.37 33.35 -2.46
C THR A 11 -14.13 32.79 -1.77
N THR A 12 -14.02 31.47 -1.61
CA THR A 12 -12.97 30.82 -0.81
C THR A 12 -12.06 30.00 -1.73
N THR A 13 -10.98 30.64 -2.20
CA THR A 13 -10.04 30.04 -3.17
C THR A 13 -9.08 29.01 -2.57
N LYS A 14 -9.05 28.85 -1.24
CA LYS A 14 -8.11 27.96 -0.52
C LYS A 14 -8.78 27.30 0.68
N ALA A 15 -8.42 26.04 0.94
CA ALA A 15 -8.85 25.34 2.16
C ALA A 15 -8.23 26.00 3.40
N SER A 16 -8.92 25.91 4.54
CA SER A 16 -8.38 26.38 5.82
C SER A 16 -7.14 25.59 6.23
N VAL A 17 -6.30 26.20 7.09
CA VAL A 17 -5.11 25.52 7.63
C VAL A 17 -5.53 24.33 8.49
N GLU A 18 -6.61 24.46 9.24
CA GLU A 18 -7.21 23.43 10.08
C GLU A 18 -7.70 22.22 9.27
N ASP A 19 -8.41 22.45 8.17
CA ASP A 19 -8.87 21.37 7.28
C ASP A 19 -7.69 20.66 6.62
N SER A 20 -6.68 21.43 6.20
CA SER A 20 -5.46 20.89 5.59
C SER A 20 -4.69 20.01 6.59
N LYS A 21 -4.53 20.45 7.85
CA LYS A 21 -3.94 19.65 8.92
C LYS A 21 -4.71 18.37 9.18
N SER A 22 -6.04 18.43 9.11
CA SER A 22 -6.91 17.26 9.31
C SER A 22 -6.73 16.22 8.19
N VAL A 23 -6.65 16.66 6.93
CA VAL A 23 -6.35 15.76 5.79
C VAL A 23 -4.99 15.11 5.96
N VAL A 24 -3.95 15.88 6.31
CA VAL A 24 -2.60 15.36 6.56
C VAL A 24 -2.62 14.30 7.67
N ALA A 25 -3.26 14.60 8.80
CA ALA A 25 -3.34 13.66 9.94
C ALA A 25 -4.02 12.34 9.55
N ILE A 26 -5.12 12.40 8.80
CA ILE A 26 -5.80 11.21 8.26
C ILE A 26 -4.84 10.40 7.38
N CYS A 27 -4.21 11.03 6.39
CA CYS A 27 -3.27 10.36 5.49
C CYS A 27 -2.11 9.72 6.25
N THR A 28 -1.52 10.41 7.23
CA THR A 28 -0.41 9.90 8.04
C THR A 28 -0.80 8.65 8.81
N GLN A 29 -1.94 8.67 9.50
CA GLN A 29 -2.35 7.53 10.33
C GLN A 29 -2.68 6.28 9.49
N TYR A 30 -3.35 6.46 8.35
CA TYR A 30 -3.63 5.35 7.44
C TYR A 30 -2.35 4.81 6.79
N ALA A 31 -1.43 5.69 6.36
CA ALA A 31 -0.15 5.28 5.79
C ALA A 31 0.69 4.48 6.78
N GLN A 32 0.78 4.92 8.04
CA GLN A 32 1.53 4.22 9.09
C GLN A 32 0.95 2.83 9.39
N LYS A 33 -0.38 2.72 9.55
CA LYS A 33 -1.04 1.42 9.79
C LYS A 33 -0.86 0.48 8.60
N GLY A 34 -1.01 0.98 7.38
CA GLY A 34 -0.83 0.20 6.15
C GLY A 34 0.60 -0.33 5.99
N MET A 35 1.58 0.56 6.18
CA MET A 35 3.00 0.22 6.08
C MET A 35 3.39 -0.89 7.07
N LEU A 36 2.94 -0.81 8.32
CA LEU A 36 3.26 -1.81 9.34
C LEU A 36 2.69 -3.19 8.99
N ASN A 37 1.44 -3.26 8.52
CA ASN A 37 0.82 -4.53 8.15
C ASN A 37 1.54 -5.22 6.98
N ILE A 38 1.90 -4.45 5.94
CA ILE A 38 2.65 -4.99 4.79
C ILE A 38 4.05 -5.42 5.22
N PHE A 39 4.74 -4.63 6.04
CA PHE A 39 6.05 -4.98 6.57
C PHE A 39 6.01 -6.32 7.33
N LEU A 40 5.07 -6.49 8.26
CA LEU A 40 4.94 -7.73 9.03
C LEU A 40 4.58 -8.92 8.15
N THR A 41 3.76 -8.71 7.11
CA THR A 41 3.46 -9.74 6.11
C THR A 41 4.74 -10.24 5.43
N VAL A 42 5.54 -9.32 4.87
CA VAL A 42 6.78 -9.63 4.16
C VAL A 42 7.83 -10.21 5.11
N PHE A 43 7.94 -9.68 6.33
CA PHE A 43 8.85 -10.18 7.35
C PHE A 43 8.58 -11.65 7.69
N PHE A 44 7.35 -11.96 8.08
CA PHE A 44 6.99 -13.32 8.51
C PHE A 44 6.94 -14.33 7.36
N ILE A 45 6.54 -13.92 6.14
CA ILE A 45 6.57 -14.84 5.00
C ILE A 45 8.01 -15.20 4.60
N THR A 46 8.93 -14.24 4.70
CA THR A 46 10.36 -14.47 4.43
C THR A 46 10.93 -15.48 5.43
N LEU A 47 10.67 -15.30 6.73
CA LEU A 47 11.07 -16.27 7.75
C LEU A 47 10.42 -17.65 7.55
N ALA A 48 9.13 -17.68 7.24
CA ALA A 48 8.40 -18.93 7.03
C ALA A 48 9.03 -19.76 5.92
N PHE A 49 9.33 -19.14 4.77
CA PHE A 49 9.89 -19.84 3.63
C PHE A 49 11.37 -20.21 3.84
N ALA A 50 12.14 -19.37 4.53
CA ALA A 50 13.52 -19.69 4.90
C ALA A 50 13.62 -20.91 5.84
N CYS A 51 12.70 -21.01 6.82
CA CYS A 51 12.62 -22.16 7.73
C CYS A 51 12.01 -23.41 7.09
N LEU A 52 11.23 -23.27 6.01
CA LEU A 52 10.56 -24.40 5.39
C LEU A 52 11.57 -25.33 4.70
N GLU A 53 12.30 -24.79 3.73
CA GLU A 53 13.28 -25.54 2.95
C GLU A 53 14.22 -24.55 2.20
N PRO A 54 15.55 -24.66 2.35
CA PRO A 54 16.49 -23.71 1.75
C PRO A 54 16.48 -23.64 0.21
N TYR A 55 16.40 -24.76 -0.52
CA TYR A 55 16.38 -24.75 -1.99
C TYR A 55 15.10 -24.12 -2.54
N PHE A 56 13.96 -24.38 -1.91
CA PHE A 56 12.70 -23.70 -2.17
C PHE A 56 12.84 -22.20 -1.97
N PHE A 57 13.46 -21.79 -0.86
CA PHE A 57 13.68 -20.37 -0.57
C PHE A 57 14.56 -19.69 -1.62
N VAL A 58 15.62 -20.35 -2.09
CA VAL A 58 16.45 -19.84 -3.20
C VAL A 58 15.62 -19.65 -4.47
N GLY A 59 14.76 -20.62 -4.82
CA GLY A 59 13.82 -20.50 -5.94
C GLY A 59 12.86 -19.32 -5.78
N TYR A 60 12.34 -19.11 -4.57
CA TYR A 60 11.50 -17.97 -4.23
C TYR A 60 12.25 -16.62 -4.39
N LEU A 61 13.51 -16.53 -3.95
CA LEU A 61 14.33 -15.32 -4.12
C LEU A 61 14.56 -14.95 -5.60
N ILE A 62 14.83 -15.95 -6.44
CA ILE A 62 14.98 -15.73 -7.88
C ILE A 62 13.64 -15.29 -8.49
N SER A 63 12.55 -15.94 -8.10
CA SER A 63 11.21 -15.61 -8.57
C SER A 63 10.81 -14.16 -8.22
N ILE A 64 10.91 -13.77 -6.94
CA ILE A 64 10.53 -12.41 -6.52
C ILE A 64 11.40 -11.34 -7.17
N ALA A 65 12.68 -11.62 -7.43
CA ALA A 65 13.55 -10.69 -8.14
C ALA A 65 13.12 -10.48 -9.60
N ILE A 66 12.84 -11.57 -10.33
CA ILE A 66 12.44 -11.49 -11.75
C ILE A 66 11.04 -10.88 -11.88
N PHE A 67 10.03 -11.49 -11.25
CA PHE A 67 8.64 -11.03 -11.37
C PHE A 67 8.45 -9.65 -10.75
N GLY A 68 9.07 -9.39 -9.59
CA GLY A 68 8.99 -8.10 -8.92
C GLY A 68 9.63 -6.97 -9.73
N LEU A 69 10.76 -7.22 -10.41
CA LEU A 69 11.39 -6.24 -11.30
C LEU A 69 10.46 -5.85 -12.46
N TYR A 70 9.94 -6.84 -13.20
CA TYR A 70 9.06 -6.57 -14.34
C TYR A 70 7.75 -5.91 -13.91
N GLN A 71 7.18 -6.33 -12.78
CA GLN A 71 5.98 -5.72 -12.22
C GLN A 71 6.22 -4.27 -11.78
N ALA A 72 7.37 -3.96 -11.17
CA ALA A 72 7.75 -2.60 -10.81
C ALA A 72 7.84 -1.68 -12.03
N ILE A 73 8.53 -2.13 -13.09
CA ILE A 73 8.68 -1.39 -14.35
C ILE A 73 7.31 -1.16 -15.00
N PHE A 74 6.48 -2.21 -15.07
CA PHE A 74 5.14 -2.12 -15.64
C PHE A 74 4.30 -1.06 -14.93
N MET A 75 4.22 -1.10 -13.60
CA MET A 75 3.40 -0.17 -12.82
C MET A 75 3.92 1.27 -12.92
N ALA A 76 5.25 1.47 -12.89
CA ALA A 76 5.85 2.80 -13.05
C ALA A 76 5.54 3.39 -14.43
N ASN A 77 5.71 2.61 -15.49
CA ASN A 77 5.47 3.06 -16.86
C ASN A 77 3.98 3.29 -17.14
N ALA A 78 3.10 2.39 -16.69
CA ALA A 78 1.66 2.51 -16.87
C ALA A 78 1.11 3.76 -16.17
N GLY A 79 1.46 3.97 -14.90
CA GLY A 79 1.03 5.17 -14.17
C GLY A 79 1.63 6.46 -14.73
N GLY A 80 2.91 6.45 -15.13
CA GLY A 80 3.55 7.59 -15.79
C GLY A 80 2.92 7.94 -17.14
N ALA A 81 2.54 6.93 -17.93
CA ALA A 81 1.85 7.15 -19.21
C ALA A 81 0.48 7.80 -19.00
N TRP A 82 -0.30 7.36 -18.01
CA TRP A 82 -1.59 7.99 -17.69
C TRP A 82 -1.46 9.43 -17.20
N ASP A 83 -0.47 9.76 -16.35
CA ASP A 83 -0.22 11.14 -15.93
C ASP A 83 0.20 12.03 -17.10
N ASN A 84 1.08 11.52 -17.97
CA ASN A 84 1.53 12.26 -19.16
C ASN A 84 0.40 12.47 -20.16
N ALA A 85 -0.48 11.48 -20.36
CA ALA A 85 -1.67 11.63 -21.19
C ALA A 85 -2.63 12.69 -20.64
N LYS A 86 -2.83 12.75 -19.31
CA LYS A 86 -3.59 13.82 -18.67
C LYS A 86 -2.92 15.18 -18.91
N LYS A 87 -1.60 15.30 -18.69
CA LYS A 87 -0.85 16.54 -18.92
C LYS A 87 -0.93 17.03 -20.38
N LEU A 88 -0.89 16.12 -21.35
CA LEU A 88 -1.08 16.43 -22.77
C LEU A 88 -2.43 17.14 -23.02
N VAL A 89 -3.52 16.57 -22.49
CA VAL A 89 -4.87 17.14 -22.61
C VAL A 89 -4.97 18.50 -21.91
N GLU A 90 -4.35 18.63 -20.74
CA GLU A 90 -4.41 19.85 -19.94
C GLU A 90 -3.61 21.03 -20.50
N VAL A 91 -2.44 20.76 -21.09
CA VAL A 91 -1.45 21.79 -21.44
C VAL A 91 -1.37 22.02 -22.94
N GLU A 92 -1.28 20.97 -23.75
CA GLU A 92 -1.12 21.09 -25.20
C GLU A 92 -2.47 21.28 -25.89
N LEU A 93 -3.44 20.40 -25.60
CA LEU A 93 -4.78 20.48 -26.19
C LEU A 93 -5.64 21.57 -25.52
N LYS A 94 -5.33 21.93 -24.27
CA LYS A 94 -6.06 22.92 -23.46
C LYS A 94 -7.54 22.59 -23.26
N GLU A 95 -7.87 21.30 -23.24
CA GLU A 95 -9.25 20.81 -23.18
C GLU A 95 -9.70 20.50 -21.74
N LYS A 96 -9.35 21.35 -20.77
CA LYS A 96 -9.77 21.17 -19.37
C LYS A 96 -11.29 21.24 -19.23
N GLY A 97 -11.87 20.34 -18.44
CA GLY A 97 -13.31 20.25 -18.19
C GLY A 97 -14.12 19.56 -19.30
N THR A 98 -13.45 19.05 -20.34
CA THR A 98 -14.10 18.23 -21.37
C THR A 98 -14.28 16.77 -20.88
N PRO A 99 -15.16 15.98 -21.55
CA PRO A 99 -15.25 14.54 -21.29
C PRO A 99 -13.91 13.81 -21.46
N LEU A 100 -13.05 14.28 -22.38
CA LEU A 100 -11.71 13.73 -22.57
C LEU A 100 -10.83 13.97 -21.35
N HIS A 101 -10.82 15.20 -20.81
CA HIS A 101 -10.07 15.53 -19.60
C HIS A 101 -10.55 14.71 -18.40
N HIS A 102 -11.86 14.52 -18.24
CA HIS A 102 -12.39 13.70 -17.16
C HIS A 102 -11.93 12.24 -17.28
N ALA A 103 -11.89 11.68 -18.50
CA ALA A 103 -11.40 10.32 -18.73
C ALA A 103 -9.90 10.17 -18.40
N THR A 104 -9.07 11.14 -18.77
CA THR A 104 -7.64 11.10 -18.45
C THR A 104 -7.35 11.33 -16.97
N VAL A 105 -8.16 12.13 -16.27
CA VAL A 105 -8.10 12.25 -14.81
C VAL A 105 -8.41 10.91 -14.14
N VAL A 106 -9.43 10.18 -14.60
CA VAL A 106 -9.71 8.83 -14.07
C VAL A 106 -8.50 7.91 -14.29
N GLY A 107 -7.90 7.92 -15.48
CA GLY A 107 -6.69 7.15 -15.77
C GLY A 107 -5.53 7.47 -14.81
N ASP A 108 -5.27 8.76 -14.56
CA ASP A 108 -4.22 9.18 -13.64
C ASP A 108 -4.52 8.75 -12.19
N THR A 109 -5.77 8.87 -11.73
CA THR A 109 -6.14 8.41 -10.37
C THR A 109 -5.98 6.90 -10.17
N VAL A 110 -6.10 6.10 -11.23
CA VAL A 110 -5.79 4.66 -11.20
C VAL A 110 -4.27 4.43 -11.24
N GLY A 111 -3.54 5.29 -11.95
CA GLY A 111 -2.08 5.25 -12.09
C GLY A 111 -1.28 5.72 -10.88
N ASP A 112 -1.84 6.59 -10.04
CA ASP A 112 -1.16 7.17 -8.87
C ASP A 112 -0.68 6.08 -7.88
N PRO A 113 -1.51 5.12 -7.42
CA PRO A 113 -1.02 4.03 -6.58
C PRO A 113 0.05 3.17 -7.25
N PHE A 114 -0.01 3.01 -8.57
CA PHE A 114 0.94 2.20 -9.33
C PHE A 114 2.32 2.84 -9.39
N LYS A 115 2.41 4.12 -9.81
CA LYS A 115 3.67 4.82 -10.02
C LYS A 115 4.31 5.35 -8.73
N ASP A 116 3.51 5.76 -7.75
CA ASP A 116 4.02 6.44 -6.55
C ASP A 116 4.11 5.55 -5.31
N THR A 117 3.38 4.42 -5.29
CA THR A 117 3.35 3.53 -4.12
C THR A 117 3.87 2.14 -4.44
N SER A 118 3.14 1.36 -5.25
CA SER A 118 3.42 -0.06 -5.44
C SER A 118 4.72 -0.32 -6.20
N SER A 119 4.99 0.39 -7.30
CA SER A 119 6.23 0.21 -8.07
C SER A 119 7.47 0.59 -7.28
N VAL A 120 7.43 1.74 -6.59
CA VAL A 120 8.54 2.22 -5.75
C VAL A 120 8.81 1.26 -4.59
N ALA A 121 7.77 0.65 -4.01
CA ALA A 121 7.89 -0.30 -2.91
C ALA A 121 8.52 -1.65 -3.29
N MET A 122 8.46 -2.06 -4.56
CA MET A 122 9.00 -3.37 -4.99
C MET A 122 10.50 -3.51 -4.75
N ASN A 123 11.29 -2.48 -5.05
CA ASN A 123 12.74 -2.53 -4.87
C ASN A 123 13.16 -2.77 -3.40
N PRO A 124 12.67 -2.01 -2.41
CA PRO A 124 12.94 -2.32 -1.00
C PRO A 124 12.38 -3.68 -0.56
N ILE A 125 11.21 -4.12 -1.05
CA ILE A 125 10.68 -5.46 -0.73
C ILE A 125 11.62 -6.56 -1.23
N ILE A 126 12.09 -6.48 -2.47
CA ILE A 126 13.03 -7.46 -3.04
C ILE A 126 14.34 -7.45 -2.26
N LYS A 127 14.94 -6.27 -2.05
CA LYS A 127 16.22 -6.14 -1.32
C LYS A 127 16.13 -6.61 0.12
N PHE A 128 15.02 -6.28 0.80
CA PHE A 128 14.79 -6.73 2.16
C PHE A 128 14.66 -8.26 2.19
N THR A 129 13.78 -8.82 1.35
CA THR A 129 13.53 -10.27 1.29
C THR A 129 14.80 -11.05 0.97
N THR A 130 15.64 -10.56 0.07
CA THR A 130 16.90 -11.24 -0.30
C THR A 130 17.96 -11.13 0.78
N LEU A 131 18.27 -9.92 1.27
CA LEU A 131 19.33 -9.71 2.27
C LEU A 131 18.94 -10.32 3.62
N PHE A 132 17.73 -10.05 4.10
CA PHE A 132 17.23 -10.62 5.35
C PHE A 132 16.99 -12.13 5.22
N GLY A 133 16.49 -12.56 4.06
CA GLY A 133 16.22 -13.97 3.79
C GLY A 133 17.45 -14.87 3.90
N LEU A 134 18.59 -14.42 3.38
CA LEU A 134 19.84 -15.19 3.49
C LEU A 134 20.27 -15.39 4.96
N LEU A 135 20.13 -14.34 5.79
CA LEU A 135 20.39 -14.45 7.23
C LEU A 135 19.41 -15.43 7.90
N ALA A 136 18.14 -15.40 7.49
CA ALA A 136 17.13 -16.32 8.02
C ALA A 136 17.40 -17.78 7.62
N VAL A 137 17.89 -18.03 6.41
CA VAL A 137 18.29 -19.38 5.96
C VAL A 137 19.47 -19.91 6.76
N GLU A 138 20.49 -19.07 7.02
CA GLU A 138 21.65 -19.46 7.83
C GLU A 138 21.20 -19.94 9.21
N LEU A 139 20.33 -19.17 9.88
CA LEU A 139 19.72 -19.57 11.14
C LEU A 139 18.91 -20.86 11.03
N ALA A 140 18.11 -21.02 9.96
CA ALA A 140 17.26 -22.20 9.77
C ALA A 140 18.05 -23.51 9.60
N ILE A 141 19.25 -23.44 9.02
CA ILE A 141 20.12 -24.62 8.77
C ILE A 141 20.78 -25.11 10.07
N GLU A 142 21.05 -24.21 11.02
CA GLU A 142 21.63 -24.59 12.33
C GLU A 142 20.61 -25.27 13.26
N MET A 143 19.31 -25.16 12.96
CA MET A 143 18.23 -25.69 13.79
C MET A 143 17.87 -27.13 13.45
N SER A 144 17.30 -27.84 14.43
CA SER A 144 16.70 -29.15 14.16
C SER A 144 15.55 -29.03 13.15
N ARG A 145 15.41 -30.01 12.26
CA ARG A 145 14.36 -30.02 11.23
C ARG A 145 12.96 -29.87 11.80
N THR A 146 12.70 -30.48 12.96
CA THR A 146 11.42 -30.37 13.66
C THR A 146 11.16 -28.95 14.14
N THR A 147 12.15 -28.31 14.77
CA THR A 147 12.02 -26.92 15.23
C THR A 147 11.80 -25.96 14.06
N SER A 148 12.59 -26.12 12.99
CA SER A 148 12.49 -25.28 11.80
C SER A 148 11.12 -25.40 11.12
N ALA A 149 10.60 -26.63 10.99
CA ALA A 149 9.26 -26.86 10.43
C ALA A 149 8.13 -26.24 11.29
N ILE A 150 8.23 -26.32 12.61
CA ILE A 150 7.27 -25.68 13.52
C ILE A 150 7.31 -24.16 13.35
N LEU A 151 8.51 -23.56 13.33
CA LEU A 151 8.67 -22.13 13.12
C LEU A 151 8.13 -21.69 11.75
N ALA A 152 8.38 -22.46 10.69
CA ALA A 152 7.85 -22.20 9.37
C ALA A 152 6.31 -22.11 9.40
N ALA A 153 5.64 -23.07 10.05
CA ALA A 153 4.19 -23.09 10.17
C ALA A 153 3.65 -21.90 11.00
N VAL A 154 4.32 -21.56 12.10
CA VAL A 154 3.95 -20.44 12.98
C VAL A 154 4.09 -19.11 12.24
N PHE A 155 5.25 -18.85 11.62
CA PHE A 155 5.49 -17.62 10.87
C PHE A 155 4.55 -17.49 9.67
N PHE A 156 4.28 -18.60 8.96
CA PHE A 156 3.32 -18.59 7.86
C PHE A 156 1.92 -18.22 8.34
N SER A 157 1.47 -18.80 9.46
CA SER A 157 0.16 -18.48 10.05
C SER A 157 0.06 -17.01 10.46
N ILE A 158 1.10 -16.46 11.09
CA ILE A 158 1.15 -15.04 11.44
C ILE A 158 1.08 -14.17 10.18
N SER A 159 1.83 -14.51 9.13
CA SER A 159 1.80 -13.78 7.86
C SER A 159 0.39 -13.78 7.25
N LEU A 160 -0.31 -14.92 7.23
CA LEU A 160 -1.69 -15.00 6.74
C LEU A 160 -2.66 -14.11 7.51
N VAL A 161 -2.49 -13.99 8.84
CA VAL A 161 -3.28 -13.06 9.65
C VAL A 161 -3.04 -11.62 9.22
N PHE A 162 -1.79 -11.22 8.96
CA PHE A 162 -1.47 -9.87 8.48
C PHE A 162 -1.92 -9.61 7.04
N VAL A 163 -1.87 -10.62 6.16
CA VAL A 163 -2.48 -10.56 4.83
C VAL A 163 -3.98 -10.29 4.95
N TYR A 164 -4.70 -11.09 5.73
CA TYR A 164 -6.13 -10.91 5.95
C TYR A 164 -6.43 -9.52 6.52
N ARG A 165 -5.69 -9.09 7.55
CA ARG A 165 -5.82 -7.77 8.17
C ARG A 165 -5.60 -6.66 7.16
N SER A 166 -4.64 -6.81 6.24
CA SER A 166 -4.37 -5.84 5.19
C SER A 166 -5.55 -5.67 4.22
N PHE A 167 -6.17 -6.77 3.78
CA PHE A 167 -7.26 -6.72 2.79
C PHE A 167 -8.63 -6.39 3.37
N TYR A 168 -8.91 -6.81 4.60
CA TYR A 168 -10.26 -6.74 5.18
C TYR A 168 -10.36 -5.76 6.34
N SER A 169 -9.39 -5.75 7.24
CA SER A 169 -9.46 -4.92 8.45
C SER A 169 -9.05 -3.47 8.25
N MET A 170 -8.40 -3.14 7.12
CA MET A 170 -8.03 -1.77 6.76
C MET A 170 -9.03 -1.10 5.81
N ARG A 171 -10.13 -1.77 5.46
CA ARG A 171 -11.18 -1.13 4.65
C ARG A 171 -11.82 -0.03 5.46
N ILE A 172 -11.91 1.16 4.86
CA ILE A 172 -12.61 2.28 5.46
C ILE A 172 -14.10 1.92 5.42
N GLU A 173 -14.66 1.58 6.57
CA GLU A 173 -16.10 1.39 6.71
C GLU A 173 -16.81 2.71 6.43
N LYS A 174 -17.89 2.64 5.64
CA LYS A 174 -18.73 3.79 5.39
C LYS A 174 -19.51 4.02 6.69
N ALA A 175 -19.22 5.12 7.40
CA ALA A 175 -20.09 5.54 8.48
C ALA A 175 -21.48 5.77 7.87
N ASP A 176 -22.45 4.93 8.23
CA ASP A 176 -23.85 5.20 7.92
C ASP A 176 -24.23 6.50 8.63
N ASN A 177 -24.69 7.46 7.84
CA ASN A 177 -25.24 8.71 8.34
C ASN A 177 -26.54 8.38 9.08
N ASP A 178 -26.49 8.23 10.40
CA ASP A 178 -27.66 8.53 11.22
C ASP A 178 -27.28 8.98 12.63
N SER A 179 -27.30 10.31 12.80
CA SER A 179 -27.58 11.11 14.00
C SER A 179 -26.72 12.37 14.03
N GLY A 180 -27.39 13.52 13.94
CA GLY A 180 -26.75 14.82 13.95
C GLY A 180 -26.00 15.09 15.24
N SER A 181 -24.71 15.37 15.14
CA SER A 181 -24.09 16.44 15.92
C SER A 181 -22.89 16.98 15.15
N ALA A 182 -22.91 18.28 14.90
CA ALA A 182 -21.82 19.00 14.25
C ALA A 182 -20.71 19.26 15.25
N HIS A 183 -19.94 18.24 15.65
CA HIS A 183 -18.62 18.42 16.28
C HIS A 183 -17.79 17.14 16.50
N ASP A 184 -17.89 16.15 15.61
CA ASP A 184 -16.93 15.04 15.64
C ASP A 184 -16.13 15.03 14.34
N SER A 185 -14.85 15.40 14.44
CA SER A 185 -13.80 14.94 13.53
C SER A 185 -14.02 13.44 13.26
N PRO A 186 -13.79 12.92 12.05
CA PRO A 186 -14.06 11.52 11.75
C PRO A 186 -13.34 10.65 12.79
N ARG A 187 -14.12 10.12 13.74
CA ARG A 187 -13.61 9.15 14.69
C ARG A 187 -13.26 7.96 13.84
N LEU A 188 -11.97 7.75 13.68
CA LEU A 188 -11.46 6.45 13.28
C LEU A 188 -12.11 5.47 14.25
N ALA A 189 -12.86 4.51 13.71
CA ALA A 189 -13.17 3.30 14.45
C ALA A 189 -11.82 2.69 14.84
N VAL A 190 -11.33 3.09 16.02
CA VAL A 190 -10.34 2.34 16.78
C VAL A 190 -11.14 1.16 17.31
N ASN A 191 -11.40 0.18 16.44
CA ASN A 191 -11.74 -1.14 16.91
C ASN A 191 -10.47 -1.67 17.57
N GLY A 192 -10.36 -1.37 18.87
CA GLY A 192 -9.53 -2.12 19.78
C GLY A 192 -10.17 -3.49 19.94
N ASN A 193 -9.56 -4.46 19.28
CA ASN A 193 -9.29 -5.82 19.76
C ASN A 193 -8.43 -6.53 18.71
#